data_AF-A0A554M0T2-F1
#
_entry.id   AF-A0A554M0T2-F1
#
_cell.length_a   1.000
_cell.length_b   1.000
_cell.length_c   1.000
_cell.angle_alpha   90.00
_cell.angle_beta   90.00
_cell.angle_gamma   90.00
#
_symmetry.space_group_name_H-M   'P 1'
#
loop_
_entity.id
_entity.type
_entity.pdbx_description
1 polymer ?
#
loop_
_entity_poly.entity_id
_entity_poly.type
_entity_poly.pdbx_seq_one_letter_code
_entity_poly.pdbx_strand_id
1 'polypeptide(L)'
;MSDDVILQVQELIESANASLKTAHALLRQVTGVTDTDRERIVSRASTMSGSTAAASGKIVEGVFDGQNMVDASGQTYPVPANYASKSKLVESDGMKLTITDEGKFIYKQIAPVKRKTAVGVLIQEDGQYKILAEGKAYRVLLASITFYRAEVGDQVTILLPDDMEVFPSI
;
A
#
# COMPACT_ATOMS: atom_id res chain seq x y z
N MET A 1 34.67 -29.05 -5.14
CA MET A 1 35.33 -27.75 -4.90
C MET A 1 34.32 -26.62 -4.73
N SER A 2 33.48 -26.29 -5.72
CA SER A 2 32.46 -25.22 -5.55
C SER A 2 31.28 -25.64 -4.65
N ASP A 3 30.86 -26.90 -4.71
CA ASP A 3 29.73 -27.40 -3.90
C ASP A 3 30.08 -27.50 -2.41
N ASP A 4 31.34 -27.83 -2.08
CA ASP A 4 31.84 -27.86 -0.71
C ASP A 4 31.79 -26.47 -0.06
N VAL A 5 32.09 -25.42 -0.85
CA VAL A 5 32.04 -24.03 -0.38
C VAL A 5 30.59 -23.58 -0.13
N ILE A 6 29.64 -24.02 -0.97
CA ILE A 6 28.21 -23.71 -0.77
C ILE A 6 27.68 -24.37 0.51
N LEU A 7 28.03 -25.64 0.74
CA LEU A 7 27.66 -26.36 1.96
C LEU A 7 28.26 -25.68 3.19
N GLN A 8 29.53 -25.29 3.12
CA GLN A 8 30.20 -24.61 4.22
C GLN A 8 29.57 -23.23 4.51
N VAL A 9 29.13 -22.49 3.48
CA VAL A 9 28.39 -21.23 3.67
C VAL A 9 27.01 -21.48 4.30
N GLN A 10 26.31 -22.56 3.92
CA GLN A 10 25.03 -22.91 4.52
C GLN A 10 25.16 -23.26 6.01
N GLU A 11 26.17 -24.06 6.38
CA GLU A 11 26.47 -24.38 7.78
C GLU A 11 26.81 -23.12 8.59
N LEU A 12 27.56 -22.18 8.00
CA LEU A 12 27.87 -20.90 8.64
C LEU A 12 26.61 -20.05 8.88
N ILE A 13 25.68 -20.02 7.92
CA ILE A 13 24.40 -19.31 8.06
C ILE A 13 23.53 -19.96 9.15
N GLU A 14 23.48 -21.29 9.19
CA GLU A 14 22.68 -22.02 10.18
C GLU A 14 23.23 -21.81 11.60
N SER A 15 24.56 -21.86 11.76
CA SER A 15 25.26 -21.56 13.01
C SER A 15 25.05 -20.12 13.47
N ALA A 16 25.11 -19.15 12.55
CA ALA A 16 24.82 -17.75 12.85
C ALA A 16 23.37 -17.54 13.31
N ASN A 17 22.40 -18.19 12.66
CA ASN A 17 20.99 -18.15 13.05
C ASN A 17 20.75 -18.78 14.43
N ALA A 18 21.40 -19.90 14.73
CA ALA A 18 21.34 -20.54 16.05
C ALA A 18 21.91 -19.62 17.15
N SER A 19 23.01 -18.93 16.84
CA SER A 19 23.65 -17.97 17.73
C SER A 19 22.75 -16.75 18.00
N LEU A 20 22.09 -16.22 16.96
CA LEU A 20 21.12 -15.12 17.11
C LEU A 20 19.92 -15.53 17.96
N LYS A 21 19.37 -16.74 17.77
CA LYS A 21 18.29 -17.26 18.63
C LYS A 21 18.70 -17.31 20.09
N THR A 22 19.92 -17.76 20.36
CA THR A 22 20.47 -17.84 21.72
C THR A 22 20.67 -16.44 22.31
N ALA A 23 21.21 -15.50 21.54
CA ALA A 23 21.37 -14.12 21.94
C ALA A 23 20.02 -13.46 22.27
N HIS A 24 18.96 -13.71 21.48
CA HIS A 24 17.61 -13.25 21.78
C HIS A 24 17.04 -13.87 23.07
N ALA A 25 17.28 -15.15 23.32
CA ALA A 25 16.86 -15.81 24.56
C ALA A 25 17.57 -15.22 25.79
N LEU A 26 18.87 -14.95 25.68
CA LEU A 26 19.65 -14.30 26.73
C LEU A 26 19.24 -12.85 26.95
N LEU A 27 18.97 -12.09 25.88
CA LEU A 27 18.40 -10.74 25.98
C LEU A 27 17.06 -10.75 26.71
N ARG A 28 16.19 -11.73 26.44
CA ARG A 28 14.92 -11.91 27.17
C ARG A 28 15.15 -12.19 28.65
N GLN A 29 16.18 -12.96 28.99
CA GLN A 29 16.53 -13.30 30.37
C GLN A 29 17.12 -12.12 31.14
N VAL A 30 17.98 -11.31 30.51
CA VAL A 30 18.65 -10.15 31.13
C VAL A 30 17.75 -8.94 31.25
N THR A 31 16.93 -8.67 30.23
CA THR A 31 16.04 -7.50 30.22
C THR A 31 14.78 -7.70 31.06
N GLY A 32 14.44 -8.95 31.42
CA GLY A 32 13.21 -9.29 32.13
C GLY A 32 11.93 -8.94 31.35
N VAL A 33 12.04 -8.46 30.11
CA VAL A 33 10.93 -8.11 29.23
C VAL A 33 10.37 -9.41 28.67
N THR A 34 9.51 -10.02 29.47
CA THR A 34 8.52 -10.95 28.96
C THR A 34 7.52 -10.09 28.22
N ASP A 35 7.50 -10.20 26.89
CA ASP A 35 6.45 -9.61 26.06
C ASP A 35 5.14 -10.39 26.32
N THR A 36 4.61 -10.19 27.53
CA THR A 36 3.30 -10.68 27.98
C THR A 36 2.18 -10.05 27.16
N ASP A 37 2.49 -8.95 26.47
CA ASP A 37 1.60 -8.32 25.51
C ASP A 37 1.47 -9.18 24.27
N ARG A 38 2.52 -9.75 23.69
CA ARG A 38 2.40 -10.60 22.48
C ARG A 38 1.56 -11.86 22.68
N GLU A 39 1.63 -12.51 23.84
CA GLU A 39 0.80 -13.69 24.16
C GLU A 39 -0.67 -13.32 24.47
N ARG A 40 -0.89 -12.16 25.14
CA ARG A 40 -2.22 -11.56 25.35
C ARG A 40 -2.83 -10.99 24.08
N ILE A 41 -2.01 -10.49 23.15
CA ILE A 41 -2.42 -9.90 21.88
C ILE A 41 -2.84 -11.00 20.90
N VAL A 42 -2.15 -12.14 20.85
CA VAL A 42 -2.57 -13.27 20.00
C VAL A 42 -3.89 -13.89 20.49
N SER A 43 -4.11 -13.95 21.80
CA SER A 43 -5.35 -14.44 22.42
C SER A 43 -6.50 -13.41 22.42
N ARG A 44 -6.21 -12.11 22.41
CA ARG A 44 -7.21 -11.05 22.13
C ARG A 44 -7.51 -10.88 20.64
N ALA A 45 -6.54 -11.07 19.75
CA ALA A 45 -6.74 -10.94 18.30
C ALA A 45 -7.66 -12.04 17.75
N SER A 46 -7.64 -13.23 18.34
CA SER A 46 -8.59 -14.30 18.02
C SER A 46 -10.02 -14.06 18.54
N THR A 47 -10.20 -13.14 19.50
CA THR A 47 -11.50 -12.82 20.11
C THR A 47 -12.05 -11.44 19.72
N MET A 48 -11.24 -10.54 19.15
CA MET A 48 -11.60 -9.15 18.83
C MET A 48 -11.50 -8.83 17.34
N SER A 49 -12.15 -9.67 16.52
CA SER A 49 -12.75 -9.19 15.28
C SER A 49 -13.82 -8.16 15.66
N GLY A 50 -13.41 -6.90 15.84
CA GLY A 50 -14.30 -5.79 16.22
C GLY A 50 -13.59 -4.64 16.94
N SER A 51 -13.59 -3.47 16.29
CA SER A 51 -13.30 -2.12 16.83
C SER A 51 -11.83 -1.68 17.04
N THR A 52 -11.38 -0.86 16.09
CA THR A 52 -10.61 0.39 16.21
C THR A 52 -9.94 0.72 17.56
N ALA A 53 -8.63 0.49 17.65
CA ALA A 53 -7.76 1.13 18.64
C ALA A 53 -6.96 2.28 17.99
N ALA A 54 -6.94 3.43 18.67
CA ALA A 54 -6.20 4.63 18.26
C ALA A 54 -4.71 4.32 18.11
N ALA A 55 -4.19 4.42 16.89
CA ALA A 55 -2.77 4.21 16.61
C ALA A 55 -1.96 5.41 17.12
N SER A 56 -1.04 5.18 18.07
CA SER A 56 0.10 6.07 18.30
C SER A 56 0.97 6.06 17.04
N GLY A 57 1.15 7.22 16.44
CA GLY A 57 1.90 7.35 15.19
C GLY A 57 1.75 8.73 14.57
N LYS A 58 2.67 9.09 13.67
CA LYS A 58 2.60 10.35 12.91
C LYS A 58 1.49 10.23 11.87
N ILE A 59 0.54 11.16 11.92
CA ILE A 59 -0.53 11.27 10.95
C ILE A 59 -0.14 12.32 9.90
N VAL A 60 -0.27 11.96 8.63
CA VAL A 60 -0.09 12.85 7.49
C VAL A 60 -1.34 12.78 6.63
N GLU A 61 -1.85 13.94 6.23
CA GLU A 61 -2.98 14.05 5.30
C GLU A 61 -2.48 14.62 3.97
N GLY A 62 -3.05 14.12 2.88
CA GLY A 62 -2.61 14.49 1.55
C GLY A 62 -3.60 14.06 0.47
N VAL A 63 -3.23 14.27 -0.78
CA VAL A 63 -4.04 14.04 -1.97
C VAL A 63 -3.39 12.99 -2.85
N PHE A 64 -4.17 12.07 -3.39
CA PHE A 64 -3.68 11.04 -4.32
C PHE A 64 -3.46 11.61 -5.72
N ASP A 65 -2.27 11.41 -6.30
CA ASP A 65 -1.89 11.89 -7.64
C ASP A 65 -2.02 10.82 -8.75
N GLY A 66 -2.58 9.64 -8.42
CA GLY A 66 -2.63 8.48 -9.32
C GLY A 66 -1.56 7.42 -9.04
N GLN A 67 -0.51 7.73 -8.28
CA GLN A 67 0.52 6.78 -7.85
C GLN A 67 1.00 6.99 -6.41
N ASN A 68 1.04 8.23 -5.94
CA ASN A 68 1.54 8.67 -4.65
C ASN A 68 0.48 9.51 -3.93
N MET A 69 0.66 9.67 -2.62
CA MET A 69 -0.02 10.67 -1.82
C MET A 69 0.90 11.87 -1.66
N VAL A 70 0.42 13.07 -1.97
CA VAL A 70 1.15 14.33 -1.83
C VAL A 70 0.56 15.12 -0.66
N ASP A 71 1.39 15.48 0.31
CA ASP A 71 0.94 16.29 1.45
C ASP A 71 0.97 17.80 1.15
N ALA A 72 0.51 18.61 2.11
CA ALA A 72 0.48 20.07 1.97
C ALA A 72 1.86 20.74 1.84
N SER A 73 2.93 20.03 2.18
CA SER A 73 4.32 20.51 2.01
C SER A 73 4.92 20.11 0.66
N GLY A 74 4.17 19.36 -0.17
CA GLY A 74 4.65 18.81 -1.43
C GLY A 74 5.45 17.53 -1.28
N GLN A 75 5.55 16.96 -0.08
CA GLN A 75 6.20 15.69 0.15
C GLN A 75 5.34 14.57 -0.41
N THR A 76 5.95 13.70 -1.22
CA THR A 76 5.28 12.57 -1.83
C THR A 76 5.53 11.28 -1.05
N TYR A 77 4.50 10.45 -0.97
CA TYR A 77 4.49 9.16 -0.29
C TYR A 77 3.95 8.09 -1.25
N PRO A 78 4.75 7.08 -1.62
CA PRO A 78 4.33 6.08 -2.59
C PRO A 78 3.20 5.20 -2.05
N VAL A 79 2.10 5.11 -2.80
CA VAL A 79 0.92 4.32 -2.42
C VAL A 79 1.03 2.93 -3.08
N PRO A 80 0.89 1.84 -2.32
CA PRO A 80 0.92 0.50 -2.90
C PRO A 80 -0.15 0.31 -3.98
N ALA A 81 0.25 -0.12 -5.18
CA ALA A 81 -0.66 -0.30 -6.32
C ALA A 81 -1.86 -1.21 -6.01
N ASN A 82 -1.65 -2.24 -5.18
CA ASN A 82 -2.71 -3.14 -4.73
C ASN A 82 -3.75 -2.43 -3.86
N TYR A 83 -3.32 -1.51 -2.99
CA TYR A 83 -4.23 -0.74 -2.16
C TYR A 83 -5.04 0.24 -3.01
N ALA A 84 -4.37 0.94 -3.93
CA ALA A 84 -5.00 1.88 -4.85
C ALA A 84 -6.06 1.19 -5.73
N SER A 85 -5.75 0.02 -6.30
CA SER A 85 -6.67 -0.78 -7.10
C SER A 85 -7.88 -1.28 -6.28
N LYS A 86 -7.63 -1.90 -5.11
CA LYS A 86 -8.70 -2.44 -4.25
C LYS A 86 -9.63 -1.37 -3.71
N SER A 87 -9.09 -0.21 -3.38
CA SER A 87 -9.87 0.93 -2.85
C SER A 87 -10.49 1.78 -3.96
N LYS A 88 -10.22 1.47 -5.24
CA LYS A 88 -10.68 2.23 -6.41
C LYS A 88 -10.34 3.72 -6.29
N LEU A 89 -9.11 4.02 -5.87
CA LEU A 89 -8.65 5.40 -5.71
C LEU A 89 -8.64 6.12 -7.05
N VAL A 90 -9.06 7.37 -7.03
CA VAL A 90 -9.04 8.29 -8.17
C VAL A 90 -8.15 9.47 -7.82
N GLU A 91 -7.48 10.03 -8.82
CA GLU A 91 -6.72 11.27 -8.64
C GLU A 91 -7.56 12.33 -7.94
N SER A 92 -6.92 13.11 -7.08
CA SER A 92 -7.54 14.09 -6.17
C SER A 92 -8.25 13.51 -4.95
N ASP A 93 -8.30 12.20 -4.76
CA ASP A 93 -8.84 11.60 -3.52
C ASP A 93 -8.02 12.03 -2.28
N GLY A 94 -8.73 12.47 -1.24
CA GLY A 94 -8.14 12.77 0.05
C GLY A 94 -7.76 11.50 0.80
N MET A 95 -6.50 11.44 1.22
CA MET A 95 -5.89 10.31 1.89
C MET A 95 -5.31 10.70 3.25
N LYS A 96 -5.33 9.73 4.16
CA LYS A 96 -4.65 9.77 5.44
C LYS A 96 -3.61 8.66 5.49
N LEU A 97 -2.37 9.05 5.71
CA LEU A 97 -1.26 8.15 6.02
C LEU A 97 -1.02 8.18 7.53
N THR A 98 -1.04 7.01 8.15
CA THR A 98 -0.56 6.83 9.53
C THR A 98 0.76 6.08 9.48
N ILE A 99 1.81 6.72 9.99
CA ILE A 99 3.13 6.13 10.17
C ILE A 99 3.19 5.65 11.62
N THR A 100 3.19 4.34 11.82
CA THR A 100 3.28 3.76 13.17
C THR A 100 4.66 4.01 13.78
N ASP A 101 4.80 3.86 15.09
CA ASP A 101 6.10 3.96 15.77
C ASP A 101 7.14 2.93 15.24
N GLU A 102 6.66 1.81 14.69
CA GLU A 102 7.45 0.80 13.97
C GLU A 102 7.85 1.20 12.52
N GLY A 103 7.46 2.39 12.06
CA GLY A 103 7.74 2.87 10.70
C GLY A 103 6.84 2.30 9.59
N LYS A 104 5.76 1.59 9.94
CA LYS A 104 4.82 1.03 8.97
C LYS A 104 3.89 2.11 8.43
N PHE A 105 3.68 2.10 7.11
CA PHE A 105 2.75 3.00 6.44
C PHE A 105 1.37 2.37 6.32
N ILE A 106 0.37 3.03 6.89
CA ILE A 106 -1.04 2.63 6.83
C ILE A 106 -1.81 3.73 6.11
N TYR A 107 -2.28 3.42 4.90
CA TYR A 107 -3.08 4.33 4.09
C TYR A 107 -4.58 4.11 4.33
N LYS A 108 -5.32 5.20 4.41
CA LYS A 108 -6.79 5.20 4.47
C LYS A 108 -7.33 6.34 3.60
N GLN A 109 -8.25 6.03 2.69
CA GLN A 109 -9.04 7.06 2.01
C GLN A 109 -9.97 7.74 3.04
N ILE A 110 -9.96 9.08 3.06
CA ILE A 110 -10.77 9.88 3.99
C ILE A 110 -11.77 10.80 3.29
N ALA A 111 -11.49 11.21 2.04
CA ALA A 111 -12.38 12.07 1.28
C ALA A 111 -12.38 11.66 -0.20
N PRO A 112 -13.33 10.82 -0.65
CA PRO A 112 -13.46 10.50 -2.06
C PRO A 112 -13.96 11.72 -2.85
N VAL A 113 -13.38 11.98 -4.01
CA VAL A 113 -13.86 13.05 -4.90
C VAL A 113 -15.12 12.65 -5.67
N LYS A 114 -15.84 13.65 -6.20
CA LYS A 114 -16.90 13.37 -7.18
C LYS A 114 -16.27 12.70 -8.40
N ARG A 115 -16.94 11.68 -8.91
CA ARG A 115 -16.42 10.81 -9.95
C ARG A 115 -17.48 10.59 -11.01
N LYS A 116 -17.04 10.57 -12.26
CA LYS A 116 -17.83 10.18 -13.42
C LYS A 116 -17.36 8.85 -13.97
N THR A 117 -18.27 8.08 -14.53
CA THR A 117 -17.92 6.85 -15.26
C THR A 117 -17.70 7.17 -16.72
N ALA A 118 -16.59 6.72 -17.28
CA ALA A 118 -16.33 6.77 -18.71
C ALA A 118 -16.09 5.36 -19.24
N VAL A 119 -16.51 5.10 -20.47
CA VAL A 119 -16.23 3.86 -21.16
C VAL A 119 -15.09 4.11 -22.13
N GLY A 120 -14.06 3.26 -22.06
CA GLY A 120 -12.88 3.36 -22.89
C GLY A 120 -12.36 2.01 -23.34
N VAL A 121 -11.33 2.04 -24.17
CA VAL A 121 -10.65 0.83 -24.65
C VAL A 121 -9.29 0.72 -23.99
N LEU A 122 -8.96 -0.47 -23.46
CA LEU A 122 -7.64 -0.74 -22.92
C LEU A 122 -6.63 -0.84 -24.06
N ILE A 123 -5.61 0.02 -24.02
CA ILE A 123 -4.49 0.05 -24.98
C ILE A 123 -3.17 -0.14 -24.23
N GLN A 124 -2.13 -0.52 -24.96
CA GLN A 124 -0.77 -0.57 -24.45
C GLN A 124 0.11 0.31 -25.32
N GLU A 125 0.79 1.28 -24.71
CA GLU A 125 1.65 2.24 -25.38
C GLU A 125 2.94 2.38 -24.57
N ASP A 126 4.11 2.25 -25.21
CA ASP A 126 5.43 2.29 -24.57
C ASP A 126 5.59 1.31 -23.38
N GLY A 127 4.95 0.14 -23.47
CA GLY A 127 4.95 -0.87 -22.41
C GLY A 127 4.10 -0.50 -21.18
N GLN A 128 3.40 0.63 -21.20
CA GLN A 128 2.44 1.02 -20.17
C GLN A 128 1.01 0.78 -20.63
N TYR A 129 0.18 0.28 -19.74
CA TYR A 129 -1.25 0.16 -20.00
C TYR A 129 -1.94 1.50 -19.80
N LYS A 130 -2.75 1.89 -20.78
CA LYS A 130 -3.55 3.11 -20.77
C LYS A 130 -4.97 2.78 -21.23
N ILE A 131 -5.94 3.59 -20.84
CA ILE A 131 -7.33 3.46 -21.29
C ILE A 131 -7.66 4.69 -22.11
N LEU A 132 -8.00 4.48 -23.37
CA LEU A 132 -8.43 5.55 -24.27
C LEU A 132 -9.93 5.78 -24.05
N ALA A 133 -10.28 6.90 -23.42
CA ALA A 133 -11.66 7.30 -23.13
C ALA A 133 -11.82 8.80 -23.40
N GLU A 134 -12.97 9.22 -23.94
CA GLU A 134 -13.25 10.64 -24.23
C GLU A 134 -12.15 11.36 -25.06
N GLY A 135 -11.41 10.62 -25.91
CA GLY A 135 -10.30 11.17 -26.72
C GLY A 135 -9.01 11.43 -25.94
N LYS A 136 -8.92 11.02 -24.67
CA LYS A 136 -7.72 11.13 -23.82
C LYS A 136 -7.23 9.74 -23.39
N ALA A 137 -5.91 9.59 -23.24
CA ALA A 137 -5.31 8.36 -22.75
C ALA A 137 -5.04 8.46 -21.23
N TYR A 138 -5.73 7.63 -20.45
CA TYR A 138 -5.60 7.60 -18.99
C TYR A 138 -4.67 6.47 -18.57
N ARG A 139 -3.67 6.77 -17.74
CA ARG A 139 -2.80 5.72 -17.19
C ARG A 139 -3.58 4.86 -16.21
N VAL A 140 -3.44 3.54 -16.32
CA VAL A 140 -4.09 2.59 -15.42
C VAL A 140 -3.04 1.73 -14.72
N LEU A 141 -3.31 1.39 -13.45
CA LEU A 141 -2.45 0.51 -12.68
C LEU A 141 -2.55 -0.93 -13.20
N LEU A 142 -1.41 -1.59 -13.41
CA LEU A 142 -1.34 -3.01 -13.79
C LEU A 142 -2.14 -3.90 -12.83
N ALA A 143 -2.14 -3.58 -11.54
CA ALA A 143 -2.90 -4.30 -10.52
C ALA A 143 -4.42 -4.30 -10.77
N SER A 144 -4.97 -3.24 -11.38
CA SER A 144 -6.39 -3.21 -11.76
C SER A 144 -6.67 -4.14 -12.93
N ILE A 145 -5.77 -4.17 -13.92
CA ILE A 145 -5.89 -5.03 -15.11
C ILE A 145 -5.83 -6.50 -14.71
N THR A 146 -4.86 -6.89 -13.90
CA THR A 146 -4.72 -8.28 -13.45
C THR A 146 -5.85 -8.72 -12.53
N PHE A 147 -6.39 -7.80 -11.71
CA PHE A 147 -7.53 -8.09 -10.84
C PHE A 147 -8.82 -8.36 -11.63
N TYR A 148 -9.12 -7.51 -12.63
CA TYR A 148 -10.31 -7.66 -13.48
C TYR A 148 -10.10 -8.55 -14.71
N ARG A 149 -8.87 -9.04 -14.92
CA ARG A 149 -8.45 -9.88 -16.07
C ARG A 149 -8.79 -9.24 -17.42
N ALA A 150 -8.58 -7.94 -17.55
CA ALA A 150 -8.82 -7.21 -18.79
C ALA A 150 -7.66 -7.42 -19.78
N GLU A 151 -7.98 -7.51 -21.07
CA GLU A 151 -7.02 -7.67 -22.16
C GLU A 151 -6.95 -6.41 -23.03
N VAL A 152 -5.82 -6.21 -23.72
CA VAL A 152 -5.67 -5.08 -24.66
C VAL A 152 -6.72 -5.23 -25.78
N GLY A 153 -7.52 -4.19 -25.99
CA GLY A 153 -8.67 -4.20 -26.88
C GLY A 153 -10.01 -4.31 -26.16
N ASP A 154 -10.03 -4.66 -24.87
CA ASP A 154 -11.28 -4.75 -24.10
C ASP A 154 -11.88 -3.37 -23.86
N GLN A 155 -13.22 -3.34 -23.93
CA GLN A 155 -14.00 -2.19 -23.52
C GLN A 155 -14.21 -2.22 -22.00
N VAL A 156 -13.64 -1.23 -21.31
CA VAL A 156 -13.62 -1.14 -19.86
C VAL A 156 -14.31 0.13 -19.38
N THR A 157 -15.00 0.04 -18.25
CA THR A 157 -15.56 1.22 -17.57
C THR A 157 -14.57 1.70 -16.53
N ILE A 158 -14.16 2.97 -16.64
CA ILE A 158 -13.24 3.63 -15.70
C ILE A 158 -13.95 4.69 -14.88
N LEU A 159 -13.40 4.98 -13.71
CA LEU A 159 -13.79 6.09 -12.86
C LEU A 159 -12.80 7.22 -13.08
N LEU A 160 -13.31 8.38 -13.46
CA LEU A 160 -12.56 9.61 -13.64
C LEU A 160 -13.00 10.62 -12.59
N PRO A 161 -12.12 11.54 -12.14
CA PRO A 161 -12.56 12.66 -11.34
C PRO A 161 -13.56 13.47 -12.17
N ASP A 162 -14.68 13.83 -11.57
CA ASP A 162 -15.62 14.77 -12.16
C ASP A 162 -14.98 16.15 -12.03
N ASP A 163 -14.51 16.69 -13.15
CA ASP A 163 -13.89 18.01 -13.24
C ASP A 163 -14.99 19.04 -12.94
N MET A 164 -15.18 19.31 -11.65
CA MET A 164 -16.17 20.27 -11.20
C MET A 164 -15.62 21.63 -11.60
N GLU A 165 -16.16 22.22 -12.67
CA GLU A 165 -15.97 23.64 -12.98
C GLU A 165 -16.13 24.42 -11.67
N VAL A 166 -15.00 24.92 -11.16
CA VAL A 166 -14.99 25.74 -9.96
C VAL A 166 -15.63 27.04 -10.37
N PHE A 167 -16.90 27.22 -10.03
CA PHE A 167 -17.58 28.50 -10.23
C PHE A 167 -16.80 29.56 -9.44
N PRO A 168 -16.23 30.59 -10.10
CA PRO A 168 -15.65 31.70 -9.37
C PRO A 168 -16.78 32.42 -8.62
N SER A 169 -16.65 32.54 -7.29
CA SER A 169 -17.48 33.48 -6.53
C SER A 169 -16.90 34.88 -6.67
N ILE A 170 -17.77 35.86 -6.89
CA ILE A 170 -17.49 37.30 -6.71
C ILE A 170 -17.33 37.64 -5.24
#